data_AF-A0A4W5MVY5-F1
#
_entry.id   AF-A0A4W5MVY5-F1
#
_cell.length_a   1.000
_cell.length_b   1.000
_cell.length_c   1.000
_cell.angle_alpha   90.00
_cell.angle_beta   90.00
_cell.angle_gamma   90.00
#
_symmetry.space_group_name_H-M   'P 1'
#
loop_
_entity.id
_entity.type
_entity.pdbx_description
1 polymer ?
#
loop_
_entity_poly.entity_id
_entity_poly.type
_entity_poly.pdbx_seq_one_letter_code
_entity_poly.pdbx_strand_id
1 'polypeptide(L)'
;DLFDRSSSLQPLWKQVEGFKAAIYPIMQNAADGVHFICYSQGGLICRGILSTLPDHNVHSFISLSSPQAGQYGDTNYLKYLFPQFMKFNLFHFCYTSVGQRISICNFWKDPHHMDMYVNSSDYLALLNSERPNPNSTVWKKNFLRIKKLVLIGGPDDGVITPWQSSQFGFYDDNETVVEIKDQDLYLRDVFGLKTLNARGDLFLCSMAGVEHINWHSNYTVFNTCIEKWLV
;
A
#
# COMPACT_ATOMS: atom_id res chain seq x y z
N ASP A 1 19.71 -6.09 -3.93
CA ASP A 1 18.41 -5.90 -3.24
C ASP A 1 18.27 -6.75 -1.99
N LEU A 2 17.49 -6.27 -1.01
CA LEU A 2 17.28 -6.96 0.28
C LEU A 2 16.25 -8.11 0.21
N PHE A 3 15.20 -7.99 -0.63
CA PHE A 3 14.07 -8.92 -0.66
C PHE A 3 13.68 -9.33 -2.10
N ASP A 4 14.66 -9.77 -2.88
CA ASP A 4 14.44 -10.19 -4.27
C ASP A 4 13.82 -11.58 -4.43
N ARG A 5 13.15 -11.78 -5.57
CA ARG A 5 12.59 -13.08 -6.00
C ARG A 5 11.68 -13.66 -4.92
N SER A 6 11.95 -14.86 -4.43
CA SER A 6 11.17 -15.51 -3.38
C SER A 6 11.21 -14.76 -2.04
N SER A 7 12.23 -13.93 -1.79
CA SER A 7 12.30 -13.11 -0.58
C SER A 7 11.24 -12.01 -0.53
N SER A 8 10.67 -11.61 -1.68
CA SER A 8 9.51 -10.70 -1.74
C SER A 8 8.23 -11.31 -1.14
N LEU A 9 8.21 -12.63 -0.95
CA LEU A 9 7.10 -13.34 -0.29
C LEU A 9 7.24 -13.36 1.24
N GLN A 10 8.33 -12.85 1.81
CA GLN A 10 8.48 -12.77 3.27
C GLN A 10 7.49 -11.77 3.89
N PRO A 11 7.10 -11.95 5.17
CA PRO A 11 6.10 -11.09 5.81
C PRO A 11 6.43 -9.60 5.67
N LEU A 12 5.42 -8.78 5.38
CA LEU A 12 5.65 -7.35 5.11
C LEU A 12 6.30 -6.62 6.29
N TRP A 13 5.99 -6.98 7.55
CA TRP A 13 6.69 -6.39 8.70
C TRP A 13 8.18 -6.72 8.73
N LYS A 14 8.57 -7.92 8.28
CA LYS A 14 9.99 -8.27 8.16
C LYS A 14 10.67 -7.43 7.07
N GLN A 15 9.97 -7.20 5.96
CA GLN A 15 10.47 -6.33 4.89
C GLN A 15 10.59 -4.87 5.36
N VAL A 16 9.60 -4.36 6.09
CA VAL A 16 9.63 -3.01 6.70
C VAL A 16 10.86 -2.83 7.57
N GLU A 17 11.15 -3.75 8.49
CA GLU A 17 12.32 -3.64 9.36
C GLU A 17 13.65 -3.72 8.57
N GLY A 18 13.74 -4.61 7.57
CA GLY A 18 14.91 -4.70 6.73
C GLY A 18 15.17 -3.42 5.92
N PHE A 19 14.13 -2.87 5.28
CA PHE A 19 14.25 -1.62 4.53
C PHE A 19 14.48 -0.42 5.44
N LYS A 20 13.87 -0.33 6.63
CA LYS A 20 14.19 0.71 7.63
C LYS A 20 15.69 0.75 7.91
N ALA A 21 16.28 -0.41 8.24
CA ALA A 21 17.70 -0.49 8.55
C ALA A 21 18.59 -0.03 7.38
N ALA A 22 18.19 -0.39 6.14
CA ALA A 22 18.94 -0.03 4.95
C ALA A 22 18.83 1.48 4.59
N ILE A 23 17.65 2.08 4.73
CA ILE A 23 17.40 3.45 4.29
C ILE A 23 17.66 4.49 5.38
N TYR A 24 17.70 4.09 6.66
CA TYR A 24 17.93 5.02 7.77
C TYR A 24 19.23 5.83 7.61
N PRO A 25 20.39 5.22 7.30
CA PRO A 25 21.61 5.99 7.05
C PRO A 25 21.50 6.94 5.85
N ILE A 26 20.73 6.58 4.81
CA ILE A 26 20.51 7.44 3.64
C ILE A 26 19.74 8.69 4.06
N MET A 27 18.65 8.50 4.82
CA MET A 27 17.85 9.61 5.36
C MET A 27 18.68 10.52 6.27
N GLN A 28 19.50 9.96 7.17
CA GLN A 28 20.35 10.77 8.07
C GLN A 28 21.39 11.61 7.33
N ASN A 29 21.86 11.16 6.16
CA ASN A 29 22.84 11.89 5.35
C ASN A 29 22.19 12.88 4.35
N ALA A 30 20.87 12.85 4.18
CA ALA A 30 20.15 13.72 3.26
C ALA A 30 19.62 14.96 4.00
N ALA A 31 20.37 16.06 3.96
CA ALA A 31 20.04 17.31 4.65
C ALA A 31 18.65 17.87 4.26
N ASP A 32 18.31 17.77 2.96
CA ASP A 32 17.05 18.26 2.41
C ASP A 32 15.91 17.23 2.43
N GLY A 33 16.19 16.03 2.96
CA GLY A 33 15.26 14.90 2.94
C GLY A 33 15.42 14.01 1.72
N VAL A 34 14.51 13.03 1.61
CA VAL A 34 14.50 12.05 0.51
C VAL A 34 13.11 11.91 -0.09
N HIS A 35 13.03 11.36 -1.31
CA HIS A 35 11.77 10.94 -1.91
C HIS A 35 11.69 9.42 -1.95
N PHE A 36 10.50 8.89 -1.70
CA PHE A 36 10.19 7.48 -1.83
C PHE A 36 9.34 7.27 -3.08
N ILE A 37 9.83 6.46 -4.02
CA ILE A 37 9.02 5.91 -5.12
C ILE A 37 8.89 4.42 -4.86
N CYS A 38 7.66 3.97 -4.61
CA CYS A 38 7.41 2.61 -4.13
C CYS A 38 6.36 1.94 -5.01
N TYR A 39 6.80 0.95 -5.78
CA TYR A 39 6.00 0.28 -6.79
C TYR A 39 5.29 -0.97 -6.25
N SER A 40 4.04 -1.18 -6.64
CA SER A 40 3.27 -2.39 -6.32
C SER A 40 3.26 -2.67 -4.81
N GLN A 41 3.56 -3.90 -4.37
CA GLN A 41 3.71 -4.25 -2.95
C GLN A 41 4.62 -3.28 -2.17
N GLY A 42 5.65 -2.72 -2.81
CA GLY A 42 6.58 -1.77 -2.21
C GLY A 42 5.90 -0.54 -1.60
N GLY A 43 4.76 -0.09 -2.15
CA GLY A 43 4.02 1.04 -1.58
C GLY A 43 3.43 0.75 -0.20
N LEU A 44 3.06 -0.51 0.08
CA LEU A 44 2.67 -0.92 1.43
C LEU A 44 3.86 -0.88 2.38
N ILE A 45 5.00 -1.43 1.96
CA ILE A 45 6.25 -1.44 2.74
C ILE A 45 6.66 -0.01 3.10
N CYS A 46 6.70 0.90 2.12
CA CYS A 46 7.02 2.31 2.35
C CYS A 46 6.04 2.97 3.31
N ARG A 47 4.73 2.73 3.17
CA ARG A 47 3.74 3.25 4.12
C ARG A 47 3.97 2.69 5.53
N GLY A 48 4.26 1.40 5.66
CA GLY A 48 4.64 0.78 6.93
C GLY A 48 5.85 1.47 7.57
N ILE A 49 6.90 1.76 6.79
CA ILE A 49 8.08 2.51 7.25
C ILE A 49 7.68 3.91 7.74
N LEU A 50 6.96 4.68 6.91
CA LEU A 50 6.55 6.05 7.21
C LEU A 50 5.63 6.13 8.44
N SER A 51 4.81 5.11 8.68
CA SER A 51 3.99 5.02 9.90
C SER A 51 4.82 4.69 11.14
N THR A 52 5.92 3.94 11.02
CA THR A 52 6.59 3.35 12.19
C THR A 52 7.97 3.93 12.49
N LEU A 53 8.50 4.80 11.63
CA LEU A 53 9.78 5.48 11.83
C LEU A 53 9.55 6.95 12.24
N PRO A 54 9.71 7.32 13.53
CA PRO A 54 9.23 8.61 14.05
C PRO A 54 9.99 9.85 13.56
N ASP A 55 11.22 9.68 13.09
CA ASP A 55 12.17 10.73 12.72
C ASP A 55 12.50 10.75 11.22
N HIS A 56 11.72 10.04 10.38
CA HIS A 56 11.94 10.07 8.93
C HIS A 56 11.85 11.50 8.37
N ASN A 57 12.63 11.78 7.32
CA ASN A 57 12.68 13.05 6.59
C ASN A 57 12.19 12.91 5.14
N VAL A 58 11.35 11.91 4.86
CA VAL A 58 10.73 11.74 3.53
C VAL A 58 9.86 12.94 3.16
N HIS A 59 10.18 13.58 2.04
CA HIS A 59 9.43 14.70 1.48
C HIS A 59 8.23 14.21 0.67
N SER A 60 8.49 13.51 -0.44
CA SER A 60 7.44 12.97 -1.33
C SER A 60 7.37 11.46 -1.18
N PHE A 61 6.19 10.95 -0.87
CA PHE A 61 5.88 9.53 -0.97
C PHE A 61 5.02 9.31 -2.22
N ILE A 62 5.62 8.69 -3.23
CA ILE A 62 5.00 8.32 -4.49
C ILE A 62 4.69 6.83 -4.45
N SER A 63 3.41 6.51 -4.29
CA SER A 63 2.89 5.15 -4.36
C SER A 63 2.53 4.83 -5.81
N LEU A 64 3.32 3.98 -6.44
CA LEU A 64 3.19 3.64 -7.85
C LEU A 64 2.43 2.32 -8.01
N SER A 65 1.13 2.42 -8.29
CA SER A 65 0.18 1.32 -8.45
C SER A 65 0.30 0.24 -7.37
N SER A 66 0.16 0.65 -6.12
CA SER A 66 0.29 -0.23 -4.94
C SER A 66 -1.07 -0.62 -4.40
N PRO A 67 -1.29 -1.84 -3.86
CA PRO A 67 -2.59 -2.22 -3.30
C PRO A 67 -2.83 -1.55 -1.92
N GLN A 68 -2.95 -0.22 -1.88
CA GLN A 68 -2.97 0.55 -0.62
C GLN A 68 -4.18 0.23 0.25
N ALA A 69 -5.34 -0.05 -0.34
CA ALA A 69 -6.51 -0.54 0.39
C ALA A 69 -6.60 -2.06 0.49
N GLY A 70 -5.63 -2.80 -0.08
CA GLY A 70 -5.59 -4.26 -0.12
C GLY A 70 -5.79 -4.83 -1.52
N GLN A 71 -5.82 -6.16 -1.61
CA GLN A 71 -6.00 -6.90 -2.85
C GLN A 71 -7.16 -7.90 -2.69
N TYR A 72 -8.00 -7.96 -3.72
CA TYR A 72 -9.06 -8.95 -3.89
C TYR A 72 -9.38 -9.19 -5.37
N GLY A 73 -8.76 -10.19 -5.99
CA GLY A 73 -9.02 -10.49 -7.40
C GLY A 73 -8.26 -11.70 -7.93
N ASP A 74 -8.86 -12.38 -8.91
CA ASP A 74 -8.24 -13.49 -9.64
C ASP A 74 -7.29 -12.95 -10.72
N THR A 75 -6.01 -12.80 -10.39
CA THR A 75 -5.01 -12.30 -11.34
C THR A 75 -4.13 -13.45 -11.84
N ASN A 76 -3.52 -13.30 -13.01
CA ASN A 76 -2.53 -14.29 -13.51
C ASN A 76 -1.38 -14.48 -12.52
N TYR A 77 -0.98 -13.40 -11.83
CA TYR A 77 0.00 -13.44 -10.77
C TYR A 77 -0.46 -14.28 -9.57
N LEU A 78 -1.71 -14.11 -9.14
CA LEU A 78 -2.28 -14.89 -8.04
C LEU A 78 -2.39 -16.38 -8.42
N LYS A 79 -2.85 -16.68 -9.64
CA LYS A 79 -2.93 -18.06 -10.16
C LYS A 79 -1.56 -18.73 -10.25
N TYR A 80 -0.50 -17.98 -10.55
CA TYR A 80 0.86 -18.52 -10.56
C TYR A 80 1.33 -18.93 -9.15
N LEU A 81 1.02 -18.13 -8.12
CA LEU A 81 1.46 -18.40 -6.74
C LEU A 81 0.53 -19.35 -5.98
N PHE A 82 -0.76 -19.33 -6.28
CA PHE A 82 -1.81 -20.11 -5.64
C PHE A 82 -2.64 -20.85 -6.70
N PRO A 83 -2.06 -21.79 -7.45
CA PRO A 83 -2.71 -22.40 -8.61
C PRO A 83 -3.98 -23.20 -8.27
N GLN A 84 -4.14 -23.61 -7.01
CA GLN A 84 -5.31 -24.36 -6.54
C GLN A 84 -6.40 -23.48 -5.91
N PHE A 85 -6.17 -22.17 -5.76
CA PHE A 85 -7.11 -21.27 -5.10
C PHE A 85 -7.69 -20.25 -6.08
N MET A 86 -9.01 -20.11 -6.05
CA MET A 86 -9.73 -18.95 -6.60
C MET A 86 -9.76 -17.85 -5.53
N LYS A 87 -9.97 -16.58 -5.91
CA LYS A 87 -10.01 -15.43 -4.97
C LYS A 87 -10.92 -15.71 -3.76
N PHE A 88 -12.10 -16.27 -4.00
CA PHE A 88 -13.09 -16.58 -2.96
C PHE A 88 -12.67 -17.68 -1.99
N ASN A 89 -11.63 -18.46 -2.28
CA ASN A 89 -11.14 -19.52 -1.40
C ASN A 89 -9.82 -19.15 -0.72
N LEU A 90 -9.17 -18.08 -1.16
CA LEU A 90 -7.84 -17.74 -0.67
C LEU A 90 -7.87 -17.30 0.80
N PHE A 91 -9.01 -16.80 1.30
CA PHE A 91 -9.20 -16.45 2.71
C PHE A 91 -8.97 -17.65 3.64
N HIS A 92 -9.34 -18.88 3.24
CA HIS A 92 -9.12 -20.10 4.04
C HIS A 92 -7.64 -20.34 4.35
N PHE A 93 -6.75 -19.90 3.46
CA PHE A 93 -5.31 -19.98 3.66
C PHE A 93 -4.77 -18.68 4.27
N CYS A 94 -5.06 -17.53 3.66
CA CYS A 94 -4.48 -16.25 4.05
C CYS A 94 -4.86 -15.80 5.47
N TYR A 95 -6.04 -16.17 5.98
CA TYR A 95 -6.47 -15.81 7.34
C TYR A 95 -6.07 -16.85 8.41
N THR A 96 -5.03 -17.64 8.12
CA THR A 96 -4.36 -18.52 9.09
C THR A 96 -3.00 -17.94 9.49
N SER A 97 -2.46 -18.36 10.64
CA SER A 97 -1.12 -17.96 11.09
C SER A 97 0.00 -18.40 10.13
N VAL A 98 -0.22 -19.45 9.33
CA VAL A 98 0.72 -19.89 8.29
C VAL A 98 0.59 -18.98 7.07
N GLY A 99 -0.62 -18.67 6.63
CA GLY A 99 -0.88 -17.74 5.52
C GLY A 99 -0.28 -16.37 5.76
N GLN A 100 -0.43 -15.81 6.97
CA GLN A 100 0.19 -14.52 7.33
C GLN A 100 1.72 -14.51 7.32
N ARG A 101 2.39 -15.65 7.12
CA ARG A 101 3.84 -15.69 6.86
C ARG A 101 4.21 -15.36 5.40
N ILE A 102 3.22 -15.18 4.53
CA ILE A 102 3.38 -14.85 3.11
C ILE A 102 2.89 -13.42 2.86
N SER A 103 3.73 -12.60 2.20
CA SER A 103 3.48 -11.17 2.00
C SER A 103 2.13 -10.84 1.37
N ILE A 104 1.67 -11.64 0.40
CA ILE A 104 0.40 -11.40 -0.30
C ILE A 104 -0.79 -11.54 0.66
N CYS A 105 -0.74 -12.50 1.57
CA CYS A 105 -1.78 -12.68 2.57
C CYS A 105 -1.81 -11.55 3.61
N ASN A 106 -0.72 -10.81 3.78
CA ASN A 106 -0.68 -9.66 4.69
C ASN A 106 -1.55 -8.48 4.22
N PHE A 107 -1.90 -8.42 2.93
CA PHE A 107 -2.78 -7.40 2.36
C PHE A 107 -3.95 -7.98 1.54
N TRP A 108 -4.22 -9.28 1.68
CA TRP A 108 -5.44 -9.88 1.16
C TRP A 108 -6.64 -9.36 1.96
N LYS A 109 -7.54 -8.63 1.30
CA LYS A 109 -8.71 -8.02 1.94
C LYS A 109 -9.97 -8.53 1.25
N ASP A 110 -10.55 -9.59 1.81
CA ASP A 110 -11.79 -10.19 1.31
C ASP A 110 -12.99 -9.40 1.84
N PRO A 111 -13.74 -8.68 0.99
CA PRO A 111 -14.89 -7.90 1.42
C PRO A 111 -16.01 -8.78 1.99
N HIS A 112 -16.06 -10.07 1.65
CA HIS A 112 -17.09 -11.00 2.14
C HIS A 112 -16.75 -11.65 3.49
N HIS A 113 -15.50 -11.48 3.95
CA HIS A 113 -14.99 -12.08 5.18
C HIS A 113 -14.25 -11.06 6.04
N MET A 114 -14.81 -9.85 6.16
CA MET A 114 -14.19 -8.73 6.86
C MET A 114 -13.87 -9.03 8.33
N ASP A 115 -14.69 -9.80 9.04
CA ASP A 115 -14.40 -10.22 10.42
C ASP A 115 -13.14 -11.10 10.50
N MET A 116 -12.95 -12.01 9.54
CA MET A 116 -11.73 -12.83 9.47
C MET A 116 -10.52 -11.97 9.08
N TYR A 117 -10.70 -11.06 8.12
CA TYR A 117 -9.66 -10.12 7.72
C TYR A 117 -9.17 -9.26 8.90
N VAL A 118 -10.07 -8.62 9.64
CA VAL A 118 -9.73 -7.72 10.76
C VAL A 118 -9.02 -8.49 11.88
N ASN A 119 -9.45 -9.73 12.15
CA ASN A 119 -8.90 -10.55 13.23
C ASN A 119 -7.59 -11.26 12.85
N SER A 120 -7.38 -11.59 11.58
CA SER A 120 -6.23 -12.39 11.13
C SER A 120 -5.17 -11.61 10.36
N SER A 121 -5.46 -10.44 9.78
CA SER A 121 -4.46 -9.67 9.03
C SER A 121 -3.44 -9.06 10.00
N ASP A 122 -2.19 -9.53 9.90
CA ASP A 122 -1.09 -9.05 10.74
C ASP A 122 -0.53 -7.70 10.28
N TYR A 123 -0.83 -7.29 9.05
CA TYR A 123 -0.26 -6.09 8.44
C TYR A 123 -1.32 -5.07 8.05
N LEU A 124 -2.12 -5.33 7.02
CA LEU A 124 -2.97 -4.30 6.42
C LEU A 124 -4.04 -3.81 7.40
N ALA A 125 -4.74 -4.72 8.10
CA ALA A 125 -5.74 -4.32 9.09
C ALA A 125 -5.12 -3.52 10.25
N LEU A 126 -3.89 -3.86 10.65
CA LEU A 126 -3.16 -3.14 11.70
C LEU A 126 -2.70 -1.76 11.24
N LEU A 127 -2.13 -1.67 10.03
CA LEU A 127 -1.63 -0.44 9.42
C LEU A 127 -2.76 0.54 9.10
N ASN A 128 -3.93 0.03 8.73
CA ASN A 128 -5.14 0.83 8.49
C ASN A 128 -5.92 1.16 9.78
N SER A 129 -5.47 0.69 10.95
CA SER A 129 -6.20 0.83 12.23
C SER A 129 -7.64 0.30 12.16
N GLU A 130 -7.88 -0.74 11.34
CA GLU A 130 -9.14 -1.48 11.26
C GLU A 130 -9.27 -2.45 12.45
N ARG A 131 -8.13 -2.88 13.02
CA ARG A 131 -8.05 -3.55 14.33
C ARG A 131 -7.47 -2.62 15.40
N PRO A 132 -7.80 -2.81 16.69
CA PRO A 132 -7.20 -2.03 17.78
C PRO A 132 -5.67 -2.03 17.72
N ASN A 133 -5.09 -0.84 17.66
CA ASN A 133 -3.65 -0.62 17.61
C ASN A 133 -3.30 0.49 18.62
N PRO A 134 -2.62 0.18 19.75
CA PRO A 134 -2.26 1.19 20.74
C PRO A 134 -1.30 2.25 20.19
N ASN A 135 -0.60 1.95 19.09
CA ASN A 135 0.34 2.87 18.46
C ASN A 135 -0.29 3.70 17.33
N SER A 136 -1.58 3.53 17.02
CA SER A 136 -2.27 4.20 15.89
C SER A 136 -2.09 5.72 15.89
N THR A 137 -2.20 6.37 17.05
CA THR A 137 -1.98 7.83 17.18
C THR A 137 -0.55 8.24 16.81
N VAL A 138 0.45 7.46 17.27
CA VAL A 138 1.86 7.71 16.93
C VAL A 138 2.10 7.44 15.45
N TRP A 139 1.50 6.39 14.90
CA TRP A 139 1.66 6.02 13.50
C TRP A 139 1.08 7.06 12.55
N LYS A 140 -0.10 7.60 12.89
CA LYS A 140 -0.70 8.74 12.20
C LYS A 140 0.23 9.96 12.25
N LYS A 141 0.76 10.29 13.43
CA LYS A 141 1.68 11.43 13.59
C LYS A 141 2.93 11.27 12.72
N ASN A 142 3.49 10.07 12.67
CA ASN A 142 4.67 9.77 11.85
C ASN A 142 4.32 9.90 10.36
N PHE A 143 3.26 9.24 9.90
CA PHE A 143 2.85 9.28 8.49
C PHE A 143 2.60 10.72 8.00
N LEU A 144 2.00 11.57 8.83
CA LEU A 144 1.73 12.98 8.52
C LEU A 144 2.98 13.87 8.36
N ARG A 145 4.19 13.36 8.68
CA ARG A 145 5.45 14.08 8.46
C ARG A 145 5.79 14.24 6.99
N ILE A 146 5.30 13.35 6.11
CA ILE A 146 5.48 13.50 4.66
C ILE A 146 4.92 14.84 4.19
N LYS A 147 5.53 15.42 3.17
CA LYS A 147 5.07 16.67 2.55
C LYS A 147 4.12 16.41 1.41
N LYS A 148 4.34 15.36 0.63
CA LYS A 148 3.48 15.01 -0.51
C LYS A 148 3.17 13.52 -0.48
N LEU A 149 1.91 13.18 -0.71
CA LEU A 149 1.44 11.83 -1.00
C LEU A 149 0.90 11.80 -2.42
N VAL A 150 1.54 11.03 -3.28
CA VAL A 150 1.16 10.89 -4.69
C VAL A 150 0.72 9.45 -4.92
N LEU A 151 -0.54 9.26 -5.28
CA LEU A 151 -1.15 7.96 -5.51
C LEU A 151 -1.38 7.78 -7.01
N ILE A 152 -0.62 6.86 -7.62
CA ILE A 152 -0.63 6.62 -9.06
C ILE A 152 -1.26 5.25 -9.31
N GLY A 153 -2.16 5.15 -10.29
CA GLY A 153 -2.74 3.89 -10.74
C GLY A 153 -3.68 4.08 -11.93
N GLY A 154 -4.35 3.03 -12.36
CA GLY A 154 -5.17 3.12 -13.57
C GLY A 154 -6.00 1.87 -13.87
N PRO A 155 -7.04 2.01 -14.70
CA PRO A 155 -8.00 0.95 -14.98
C PRO A 155 -7.40 -0.26 -15.70
N ASP A 156 -6.35 -0.05 -16.50
CA ASP A 156 -5.73 -1.09 -17.32
C ASP A 156 -4.53 -1.78 -16.63
N ASP A 157 -4.35 -1.58 -15.31
CA ASP A 157 -3.25 -2.18 -14.54
C ASP A 157 -3.24 -3.71 -14.65
N GLY A 158 -4.41 -4.36 -14.54
CA GLY A 158 -4.56 -5.80 -14.75
C GLY A 158 -4.00 -6.71 -13.65
N VAL A 159 -3.43 -6.17 -12.57
CA VAL A 159 -2.92 -6.93 -11.41
C VAL A 159 -3.54 -6.44 -10.10
N ILE A 160 -3.49 -5.14 -9.83
CA ILE A 160 -4.11 -4.56 -8.64
C ILE A 160 -5.63 -4.64 -8.80
N THR A 161 -6.32 -5.27 -7.85
CA THR A 161 -7.76 -5.51 -7.94
C THR A 161 -8.44 -5.23 -6.60
N PRO A 162 -9.39 -4.28 -6.53
CA PRO A 162 -9.73 -3.33 -7.59
C PRO A 162 -8.54 -2.38 -7.87
N TRP A 163 -8.40 -1.88 -9.09
CA TRP A 163 -7.26 -1.00 -9.44
C TRP A 163 -7.27 0.29 -8.60
N GLN A 164 -8.45 0.74 -8.18
CA GLN A 164 -8.65 1.88 -7.27
C GLN A 164 -7.99 1.68 -5.91
N SER A 165 -7.59 0.45 -5.55
CA SER A 165 -6.78 0.20 -4.35
C SER A 165 -5.46 0.98 -4.38
N SER A 166 -4.92 1.29 -5.58
CA SER A 166 -3.82 2.25 -5.78
C SER A 166 -4.06 3.64 -5.21
N GLN A 167 -5.33 4.02 -5.10
CA GLN A 167 -5.80 5.32 -4.64
C GLN A 167 -6.69 5.20 -3.40
N PHE A 168 -6.52 4.12 -2.61
CA PHE A 168 -7.30 3.79 -1.41
C PHE A 168 -8.82 3.55 -1.62
N GLY A 169 -9.29 3.44 -2.86
CA GLY A 169 -10.62 2.92 -3.14
C GLY A 169 -10.67 1.40 -2.99
N PHE A 170 -11.80 0.84 -2.57
CA PHE A 170 -11.94 -0.60 -2.36
C PHE A 170 -13.39 -1.06 -2.46
N TYR A 171 -13.58 -2.37 -2.59
CA TYR A 171 -14.90 -2.99 -2.61
C TYR A 171 -15.69 -2.80 -1.31
N ASP A 172 -17.00 -2.60 -1.45
CA ASP A 172 -18.00 -2.90 -0.41
C ASP A 172 -18.40 -4.39 -0.45
N ASP A 173 -19.36 -4.76 0.40
CA ASP A 173 -19.90 -6.12 0.52
C ASP A 173 -20.52 -6.65 -0.79
N ASN A 174 -20.91 -5.78 -1.72
CA ASN A 174 -21.46 -6.14 -3.03
C ASN A 174 -20.40 -6.13 -4.14
N GLU A 175 -19.11 -6.02 -3.81
CA GLU A 175 -18.01 -5.79 -4.76
C GLU A 175 -18.19 -4.53 -5.63
N THR A 176 -18.94 -3.53 -5.13
CA THR A 176 -18.98 -2.20 -5.72
C THR A 176 -17.81 -1.39 -5.20
N VAL A 177 -17.06 -0.74 -6.09
CA VAL A 177 -15.91 0.08 -5.66
C VAL A 177 -16.41 1.36 -4.98
N VAL A 178 -16.00 1.53 -3.73
CA VAL A 178 -16.17 2.75 -2.93
C VAL A 178 -14.89 3.56 -2.99
N GLU A 179 -15.00 4.79 -3.47
CA GLU A 179 -13.87 5.72 -3.64
C GLU A 179 -13.31 6.22 -2.30
N ILE A 180 -12.05 6.68 -2.30
CA ILE A 180 -11.29 7.07 -1.10
C ILE A 180 -12.07 7.99 -0.15
N LYS A 181 -12.86 8.94 -0.65
CA LYS A 181 -13.54 9.95 0.18
C LYS A 181 -14.70 9.38 0.99
N ASP A 182 -15.27 8.26 0.53
CA ASP A 182 -16.41 7.60 1.14
C ASP A 182 -16.00 6.38 1.98
N GLN A 183 -14.70 6.06 1.99
CA GLN A 183 -14.12 5.02 2.83
C GLN A 183 -14.02 5.47 4.29
N ASP A 184 -14.31 4.56 5.23
CA ASP A 184 -14.30 4.84 6.67
C ASP A 184 -12.91 5.31 7.17
N LEU A 185 -11.83 4.77 6.57
CA LEU A 185 -10.46 5.18 6.86
C LEU A 185 -10.20 6.68 6.57
N TYR A 186 -10.87 7.24 5.56
CA TYR A 186 -10.75 8.63 5.20
C TYR A 186 -11.68 9.48 6.06
N LEU A 187 -12.95 9.07 6.20
CA LEU A 187 -13.96 9.81 6.96
C LEU A 187 -13.52 10.05 8.41
N ARG A 188 -12.99 9.01 9.07
CA ARG A 188 -12.45 9.05 10.43
C ARG A 188 -11.00 9.53 10.52
N ASP A 189 -10.35 9.77 9.38
CA ASP A 189 -8.96 10.21 9.29
C ASP A 189 -7.98 9.34 10.09
N VAL A 190 -8.13 8.01 10.02
CA VAL A 190 -7.49 7.08 10.98
C VAL A 190 -5.95 7.16 10.97
N PHE A 191 -5.35 7.36 9.80
CA PHE A 191 -3.90 7.54 9.64
C PHE A 191 -3.53 8.82 8.86
N GLY A 192 -4.47 9.75 8.69
CA GLY A 192 -4.15 11.11 8.22
C GLY A 192 -4.46 11.45 6.76
N LEU A 193 -5.17 10.60 6.00
CA LEU A 193 -5.50 10.91 4.60
C LEU A 193 -6.38 12.15 4.42
N LYS A 194 -7.38 12.34 5.28
CA LYS A 194 -8.24 13.53 5.24
C LYS A 194 -7.46 14.77 5.66
N THR A 195 -6.54 14.64 6.62
CA THR A 195 -5.60 15.69 6.98
C THR A 195 -4.68 16.08 5.82
N LEU A 196 -4.07 15.11 5.12
CA LEU A 196 -3.20 15.37 3.95
C LEU A 196 -3.98 16.03 2.81
N ASN A 197 -5.21 15.56 2.55
CA ASN A 197 -6.07 16.15 1.54
C ASN A 197 -6.44 17.61 1.89
N ALA A 198 -6.83 17.89 3.14
CA ALA A 198 -7.14 19.24 3.59
C ALA A 198 -5.92 20.19 3.51
N ARG A 199 -4.71 19.65 3.67
CA ARG A 199 -3.44 20.40 3.53
C ARG A 199 -3.05 20.65 2.07
N GLY A 200 -3.74 20.06 1.10
CA GLY A 200 -3.39 20.13 -0.32
C GLY A 200 -2.19 19.25 -0.71
N ASP A 201 -1.94 18.19 0.08
CA ASP A 201 -0.74 17.36 -0.04
C ASP A 201 -1.02 15.91 -0.48
N LEU A 202 -2.29 15.58 -0.74
CA LEU A 202 -2.71 14.34 -1.37
C LEU A 202 -3.01 14.57 -2.86
N PHE A 203 -2.35 13.81 -3.73
CA PHE A 203 -2.51 13.89 -5.18
C PHE A 203 -2.86 12.53 -5.75
N LEU A 204 -3.92 12.48 -6.56
CA LEU A 204 -4.31 11.30 -7.33
C LEU A 204 -3.87 11.49 -8.78
N CYS A 205 -3.16 10.51 -9.34
CA CYS A 205 -2.80 10.48 -10.76
C CYS A 205 -3.34 9.18 -11.38
N SER A 206 -4.43 9.31 -12.14
CA SER A 206 -5.04 8.16 -12.83
C SER A 206 -4.63 8.16 -14.30
N MET A 207 -4.10 7.03 -14.79
CA MET A 207 -3.70 6.88 -16.19
C MET A 207 -4.27 5.60 -16.80
N ALA A 208 -4.98 5.72 -17.91
CA ALA A 208 -5.40 4.58 -18.72
C ALA A 208 -4.26 4.09 -19.63
N GLY A 209 -4.38 2.87 -20.13
CA GLY A 209 -3.46 2.25 -21.09
C GLY A 209 -2.11 1.84 -20.50
N VAL A 210 -1.99 1.71 -19.17
CA VAL A 210 -0.75 1.30 -18.50
C VAL A 210 -0.99 -0.01 -17.75
N GLU A 211 -0.43 -1.10 -18.29
CA GLU A 211 -0.38 -2.39 -17.60
C GLU A 211 0.55 -2.33 -16.38
N HIS A 212 0.30 -3.20 -15.38
CA HIS A 212 1.02 -3.18 -14.10
C HIS A 212 2.54 -3.12 -14.26
N ILE A 213 3.08 -4.01 -15.10
CA ILE A 213 4.52 -4.16 -15.34
C ILE A 213 5.17 -2.94 -16.02
N ASN A 214 4.36 -2.00 -16.53
CA ASN A 214 4.82 -0.84 -17.28
C ASN A 214 4.79 0.47 -16.48
N TRP A 215 4.24 0.49 -15.26
CA TRP A 215 4.16 1.72 -14.45
C TRP A 215 5.51 2.39 -14.21
N HIS A 216 6.56 1.59 -13.97
CA HIS A 216 7.90 2.08 -13.66
C HIS A 216 8.80 2.26 -14.90
N SER A 217 8.31 1.90 -16.10
CA SER A 217 9.07 1.94 -17.35
C SER A 217 8.38 2.77 -18.44
N ASN A 218 7.27 3.44 -18.11
CA ASN A 218 6.54 4.30 -19.03
C ASN A 218 6.93 5.77 -18.84
N TYR A 219 7.54 6.36 -19.87
CA TYR A 219 8.01 7.76 -19.84
C TYR A 219 6.87 8.76 -19.62
N THR A 220 5.68 8.49 -20.16
CA THR A 220 4.50 9.34 -19.95
C THR A 220 4.07 9.34 -18.49
N VAL A 221 4.13 8.19 -17.81
CA VAL A 221 3.85 8.08 -16.37
C VAL A 221 4.86 8.92 -15.58
N PHE A 222 6.15 8.80 -15.91
CA PHE A 222 7.20 9.56 -15.23
C PHE A 222 6.97 11.08 -15.34
N ASN A 223 6.88 11.61 -16.56
CA ASN A 223 6.70 13.07 -16.76
C ASN A 223 5.38 13.57 -16.16
N THR A 224 4.30 12.81 -16.28
CA THR A 224 2.96 13.29 -15.87
C THR A 224 2.75 13.22 -14.36
N CYS A 225 3.14 12.10 -13.75
CA CYS A 225 2.76 11.77 -12.38
C CYS A 225 3.91 11.83 -11.38
N ILE A 226 5.18 11.79 -11.80
CA ILE A 226 6.33 11.58 -10.90
C ILE A 226 7.26 12.79 -10.87
N GLU A 227 7.74 13.26 -12.02
CA GLU A 227 8.87 14.19 -12.15
C GLU A 227 8.73 15.45 -11.27
N LYS A 228 7.58 16.11 -11.31
CA LYS A 228 7.31 17.34 -10.54
C LYS A 228 7.37 17.20 -9.01
N TRP A 229 7.43 15.96 -8.49
CA TRP A 229 7.46 15.67 -7.06
C TRP A 229 8.84 15.27 -6.55
N LEU A 230 9.84 15.19 -7.43
CA LEU A 230 11.23 14.85 -7.13
C LEU A 230 12.09 16.12 -6.96
N VAL A 231 11.55 17.12 -6.28
CA VAL A 231 12.15 18.44 -6.06
C VAL A 231 12.74 18.59 -4.68
#